data_AF-A0A7C6U6H5-F1
#
_entry.id   AF-A0A7C6U6H5-F1
#
_cell.length_a   1.000
_cell.length_b   1.000
_cell.length_c   1.000
_cell.angle_alpha   90.00
_cell.angle_beta   90.00
_cell.angle_gamma   90.00
#
_symmetry.space_group_name_H-M   'P 1'
#
loop_
_entity.id
_entity.type
_entity.pdbx_description
1 polymer ?
#
loop_
_entity_poly.entity_id
_entity_poly.type
_entity_poly.pdbx_seq_one_letter_code
_entity_poly.pdbx_strand_id
1 'polypeptide(L)' 'MIDNLITMWFFFILIGFTPLTYRALMAIDFSKIFRRNSTWQIRFLVSFVSVALAFIIAFAFTIILERILAIVN' A
#
# COMPACT_ATOMS: atom_id res chain seq x y z
N MET A 1 22.87 -6.74 8.37
CA MET A 1 22.89 -6.49 6.91
C MET A 1 21.59 -6.95 6.26
N ILE A 2 21.13 -8.17 6.56
CA ILE A 2 19.84 -8.70 6.10
C ILE A 2 18.66 -7.84 6.58
N ASP A 3 18.66 -7.36 7.83
CA ASP A 3 17.57 -6.51 8.36
C ASP A 3 17.44 -5.18 7.59
N ASN A 4 18.58 -4.59 7.20
CA ASN A 4 18.60 -3.38 6.37
C ASN A 4 18.02 -3.66 4.97
N LEU A 5 18.30 -4.84 4.41
CA LEU A 5 17.77 -5.26 3.12
C LEU A 5 16.25 -5.45 3.18
N ILE A 6 15.74 -6.13 4.21
CA ILE A 6 14.30 -6.33 4.45
C ILE A 6 13.61 -4.97 4.60
N THR A 7 14.19 -4.07 5.39
CA THR A 7 13.67 -2.70 5.59
C THR A 7 13.64 -1.92 4.28
N MET A 8 14.68 -2.01 3.46
CA MET A 8 14.73 -1.35 2.14
C MET A 8 13.61 -1.84 1.22
N TRP A 9 13.40 -3.17 1.15
CA TRP A 9 12.33 -3.75 0.34
C TRP A 9 10.94 -3.37 0.83
N PHE A 10 10.74 -3.31 2.16
CA PHE A 10 9.49 -2.82 2.74
C PHE A 10 9.15 -1.42 2.25
N PHE A 11 10.09 -0.47 2.33
CA PHE A 11 9.86 0.89 1.85
C PHE A 11 9.70 0.98 0.33
N PHE A 12 10.47 0.19 -0.43
CA PHE A 12 10.33 0.13 -1.88
C PHE A 12 8.91 -0.29 -2.30
N ILE A 13 8.39 -1.35 -1.68
CA ILE A 13 7.03 -1.83 -1.93
C ILE A 13 6.01 -0.79 -1.45
N LEU A 14 6.15 -0.27 -0.23
CA LEU A 14 5.21 0.71 0.32
C LEU A 14 5.09 1.95 -0.57
N ILE A 15 6.22 2.56 -0.94
CA ILE A 15 6.26 3.79 -1.74
C ILE A 15 5.84 3.50 -3.18
N GLY A 16 6.22 2.36 -3.75
CA GLY A 16 5.86 1.98 -5.12
C GLY A 16 4.39 1.60 -5.28
N PHE A 17 3.82 0.86 -4.33
CA PHE A 17 2.43 0.39 -4.40
C PHE A 17 1.42 1.46 -4.02
N THR A 18 1.76 2.42 -3.15
CA THR A 18 0.83 3.51 -2.77
C THR A 18 0.25 4.27 -3.98
N PRO A 19 1.04 4.76 -4.96
CA PRO A 19 0.48 5.43 -6.13
C PRO A 19 -0.24 4.47 -7.09
N LEU A 20 0.13 3.18 -7.11
CA LEU A 20 -0.56 2.16 -7.90
C LEU A 20 -1.97 1.90 -7.35
N THR A 21 -2.09 1.66 -6.05
CA THR A 21 -3.38 1.45 -5.38
C THR A 21 -4.26 2.69 -5.46
N TYR A 22 -3.67 3.89 -5.34
CA TYR A 22 -4.39 5.15 -5.52
C TYR A 22 -5.01 5.28 -6.91
N ARG A 23 -4.23 5.03 -7.97
CA ARG A 23 -4.73 5.09 -9.34
C ARG A 23 -5.83 4.06 -9.59
N ALA A 24 -5.66 2.85 -9.06
CA ALA A 24 -6.67 1.79 -9.18
C ALA A 24 -7.98 2.17 -8.48
N LEU A 25 -7.92 2.69 -7.25
CA LEU A 25 -9.09 3.11 -6.49
C LEU A 25 -9.78 4.33 -7.11
N MET A 26 -9.02 5.28 -7.65
CA MET A 26 -9.58 6.45 -8.34
C MET A 26 -10.27 6.12 -9.67
N ALA A 27 -10.09 4.91 -10.22
CA ALA A 27 -10.85 4.44 -11.38
C ALA A 27 -12.30 4.05 -11.04
N ILE A 28 -12.64 3.94 -9.75
CA ILE A 28 -13.98 3.60 -9.28
C ILE A 28 -14.88 4.84 -9.33
N ASP A 29 -16.13 4.65 -9.75
CA ASP A 29 -17.13 5.71 -9.72
C ASP A 29 -17.67 5.94 -8.29
N PHE A 30 -17.21 7.02 -7.66
CA PHE A 30 -17.63 7.43 -6.32
C PHE A 30 -18.94 8.23 -6.27
N SER A 31 -19.55 8.54 -7.42
CA SER A 31 -20.77 9.37 -7.50
C SER A 31 -21.98 8.77 -6.78
N LYS A 32 -21.99 7.45 -6.61
CA LYS A 32 -23.06 6.71 -5.91
C LYS A 32 -22.94 6.75 -4.38
N ILE A 33 -21.75 7.04 -3.86
CA ILE A 33 -21.44 6.97 -2.43
C ILE A 33 -21.29 8.37 -1.83
N PHE A 34 -20.70 9.29 -2.59
CA PHE A 34 -20.40 10.64 -2.13
C PHE A 34 -21.33 11.68 -2.75
N ARG A 35 -21.57 12.76 -2.01
CA ARG A 35 -22.32 13.92 -2.53
C ARG A 35 -21.54 14.59 -3.66
N ARG A 36 -22.29 15.19 -4.59
CA ARG A 36 -21.74 16.04 -5.64
C ARG A 36 -20.92 17.16 -4.99
N ASN A 37 -19.70 17.40 -5.49
CA ASN A 37 -18.69 18.33 -4.96
C ASN A 37 -17.81 17.84 -3.78
N SER A 38 -17.84 16.54 -3.43
CA SER A 38 -16.95 15.98 -2.39
C SER A 38 -15.58 15.50 -2.91
N THR A 39 -15.05 16.11 -3.97
CA THR A 39 -13.83 15.64 -4.65
C THR A 39 -12.61 15.61 -3.74
N TRP A 40 -12.46 16.59 -2.85
CA TRP A 40 -11.32 16.64 -1.94
C TRP A 40 -11.39 15.55 -0.87
N GLN A 41 -12.58 15.31 -0.32
CA GLN A 41 -12.82 14.25 0.66
C GLN A 41 -12.57 12.86 0.06
N ILE A 42 -13.02 12.63 -1.18
CA ILE A 42 -12.76 11.39 -1.91
C ILE A 42 -11.25 11.19 -2.07
N ARG A 43 -10.53 12.20 -2.59
CA ARG A 43 -9.08 12.09 -2.80
C ARG A 43 -8.34 11.83 -1.49
N PHE A 44 -8.71 12.50 -0.40
CA PHE A 44 -8.11 12.29 0.91
C PHE A 44 -8.34 10.85 1.41
N LEU A 45 -9.59 10.39 1.38
CA LEU A 45 -9.95 9.05 1.84
C LEU A 45 -9.28 7.97 1.00
N VAL A 46 -9.29 8.11 -0.33
CA VAL A 46 -8.63 7.17 -1.23
C VAL A 46 -7.12 7.15 -1.01
N SER A 47 -6.48 8.29 -0.76
CA SER A 47 -5.04 8.34 -0.43
C SER A 47 -4.74 7.56 0.85
N PHE A 48 -5.54 7.74 1.90
CA PHE A 48 -5.39 7.01 3.15
C PHE A 48 -5.55 5.50 2.96
N VAL A 49 -6.60 5.08 2.26
CA VAL A 49 -6.85 3.66 1.94
C VAL A 49 -5.72 3.08 1.10
N SER A 50 -5.17 3.85 0.16
CA SER A 50 -4.07 3.42 -0.72
C SER A 50 -2.79 3.11 0.06
N VAL A 51 -2.44 3.98 1.02
CA VAL A 51 -1.30 3.76 1.92
C VAL A 51 -1.53 2.53 2.80
N ALA A 52 -2.75 2.37 3.34
CA ALA A 52 -3.09 1.21 4.17
C ALA A 52 -2.98 -0.11 3.38
N LEU A 53 -3.49 -0.15 2.15
CA LEU A 53 -3.38 -1.32 1.27
C LEU A 53 -1.92 -1.63 0.91
N ALA A 54 -1.13 -0.61 0.55
CA ALA A 54 0.28 -0.78 0.26
C ALA A 54 1.06 -1.28 1.48
N PHE A 55 0.72 -0.80 2.68
CA PHE A 55 1.30 -1.27 3.94
C PHE A 55 1.00 -2.75 4.19
N ILE A 56 -0.25 -3.20 4.01
CA ILE A 56 -0.61 -4.60 4.20
C ILE A 56 0.21 -5.51 3.27
N ILE A 57 0.38 -5.11 2.00
CA ILE A 57 1.17 -5.86 1.02
C ILE A 57 2.65 -5.89 1.44
N ALA A 58 3.22 -4.73 1.79
CA ALA A 58 4.62 -4.63 2.22
C ALA A 58 4.88 -5.46 3.48
N PHE A 59 3.97 -5.42 4.45
CA PHE A 59 4.05 -6.18 5.70
C PHE A 59 3.97 -7.70 5.45
N ALA A 60 3.03 -8.14 4.62
CA ALA A 60 2.93 -9.55 4.23
C ALA A 60 4.21 -10.04 3.53
N PHE A 61 4.78 -9.22 2.64
CA PHE A 61 6.03 -9.51 1.97
C PHE A 61 7.19 -9.66 2.95
N THR A 62 7.31 -8.75 3.93
CA THR A 62 8.32 -8.82 4.99
C THR A 62 8.23 -10.12 5.78
N ILE A 63 7.03 -10.50 6.22
CA ILE A 63 6.83 -11.76 6.98
C ILE A 63 7.27 -12.96 6.14
N ILE A 64 6.88 -13.02 4.86
CA ILE A 64 7.25 -14.13 3.98
C ILE A 64 8.77 -14.22 3.85
N LEU A 65 9.45 -13.09 3.62
CA LEU A 65 10.91 -13.06 3.54
C LEU A 65 11.59 -13.52 4.82
N GLU A 66 11.12 -13.04 5.98
CA GLU A 66 11.64 -13.47 7.29
C GLU A 66 11.50 -14.98 7.48
N ARG A 67 10.35 -15.56 7.11
CA ARG A 67 10.12 -17.01 7.20
C ARG A 67 11.04 -17.80 6.28
N ILE A 68 11.26 -17.33 5.06
CA ILE A 68 12.17 -17.98 4.11
C ILE A 68 13.61 -17.94 4.64
N LEU A 69 14.06 -16.78 5.13
CA LEU A 69 15.41 -16.61 5.65
C LEU A 69 15.67 -17.46 6.91
N ALA A 70 14.65 -17.63 7.75
CA ALA A 70 14.73 -18.50 8.93
C ALA A 70 14.81 -20.01 8.60
N ILE A 71 14.46 -20.42 7.38
CA ILE A 71 14.61 -21.81 6.91
C ILE A 71 15.98 -22.02 6.26
N VAL A 72 16.51 -20.97 5.60
CA VAL A 72 17.75 -21.03 4.82
C VAL A 72 19.00 -20.94 5.73
N ASN A 73 18.92 -20.19 6.83
CA ASN A 73 19.97 -20.11 7.85
C ASN A 73 19.74 -21.11 8.97
#